data_AF-A0A9E5CV73-F1
#
_entry.id   AF-A0A9E5CV73-F1
#
_cell.length_a   1.000
_cell.length_b   1.000
_cell.length_c   1.000
_cell.angle_alpha   90.00
_cell.angle_beta   90.00
_cell.angle_gamma   90.00
#
_symmetry.space_group_name_H-M   'P 1'
#
loop_
_entity.id
_entity.type
_entity.pdbx_description
1 polymer ?
#
loop_
_entity_poly.entity_id
_entity_poly.type
_entity_poly.pdbx_seq_one_letter_code
_entity_poly.pdbx_strand_id
1 'polypeptide(L)'
;SYPVEAVATMARIAEAAEGAREKHRAHPTGDEAHAVAEAARSLASNVGARALLCFTPSGARARTLSHQRPDGPIFAITADPAVRSGLSLWYGVQPVSAEPSGDFGAAVHDGLARLRDSGALAAGDRVVVFGSADEPEGGATSLIDVRTVPDA
;
A
#
# COMPACT_ATOMS: atom_id res chain seq x y z
N SER A 1 27.26 24.09 2.64
CA SER A 1 25.99 23.44 2.23
C SER A 1 25.92 22.11 2.93
N TYR A 2 24.79 21.77 3.58
CA TYR A 2 24.64 20.57 4.44
C TYR A 2 23.51 19.66 3.91
N PRO A 3 23.62 19.11 2.68
CA PRO A 3 22.52 18.41 2.03
C PRO A 3 22.12 17.10 2.74
N VAL A 4 23.10 16.36 3.28
CA VAL A 4 22.84 15.10 3.97
C VAL A 4 22.15 15.35 5.32
N GLU A 5 22.65 16.32 6.08
CA GLU A 5 22.12 16.69 7.39
C GLU A 5 20.74 17.34 7.28
N ALA A 6 20.48 18.10 6.22
CA ALA A 6 19.16 18.62 5.91
C ALA A 6 18.14 17.49 5.74
N VAL A 7 18.42 16.50 4.88
CA VAL A 7 17.51 15.36 4.66
C VAL A 7 17.37 14.50 5.91
N ALA A 8 18.46 14.22 6.62
CA ALA A 8 18.42 13.46 7.88
C ALA A 8 17.60 14.18 8.96
N THR A 9 17.65 15.51 9.01
CA THR A 9 16.84 16.30 9.94
C THR A 9 15.38 16.32 9.52
N MET A 10 15.07 16.44 8.22
CA MET A 10 13.70 16.32 7.71
C MET A 10 13.09 14.96 8.07
N ALA A 11 13.82 13.86 7.86
CA ALA A 11 13.36 12.52 8.19
C ALA A 11 13.02 12.38 9.68
N ARG A 12 13.92 12.82 10.57
CA ARG A 12 13.67 12.80 12.03
C ARG A 12 12.44 13.60 12.45
N ILE A 13 12.23 14.77 11.84
CA ILE A 13 11.04 15.60 12.13
C ILE A 13 9.77 14.89 11.64
N ALA A 14 9.79 14.31 10.43
CA ALA A 14 8.66 13.57 9.88
C ALA A 14 8.28 12.38 10.77
N GLU A 15 9.25 11.55 11.16
CA GLU A 15 9.04 10.39 12.03
C GLU A 15 8.44 10.80 13.39
N ALA A 16 8.98 11.87 14.02
CA ALA A 16 8.46 12.38 15.28
C ALA A 16 7.03 12.93 15.16
N ALA A 17 6.75 13.67 14.08
CA ALA A 17 5.42 14.22 13.81
C ALA A 17 4.39 13.11 13.51
N GLU A 18 4.79 12.07 12.79
CA GLU A 18 3.94 10.92 12.47
C GLU A 18 3.65 10.07 13.72
N GLY A 19 4.63 9.86 14.59
CA GLY A 19 4.44 9.12 15.85
C GLY A 19 3.54 9.81 16.87
N ALA A 20 3.47 11.15 16.84
CA ALA A 20 2.62 11.94 17.74
C ALA A 20 1.22 12.24 17.16
N ARG A 21 0.91 11.72 15.97
CA ARG A 21 -0.28 12.09 15.22
C ARG A 21 -1.54 11.46 15.81
N GLU A 22 -2.63 12.23 15.86
CA GLU A 22 -3.96 11.68 16.13
C GLU A 22 -4.43 10.77 14.98
N LYS A 23 -5.24 9.76 15.32
CA LYS A 23 -5.82 8.85 14.32
C LYS A 23 -6.48 9.65 13.21
N HIS A 24 -6.11 9.36 11.96
CA HIS A 24 -6.71 10.01 10.81
C HIS A 24 -8.22 9.83 10.84
N ARG A 25 -8.95 10.94 10.82
CA ARG A 25 -10.38 10.93 10.49
C ARG A 25 -10.50 11.40 9.04
N ALA A 26 -10.71 10.45 8.15
CA ALA A 26 -11.08 10.78 6.79
C ALA A 26 -12.45 11.47 6.81
N HIS A 27 -12.61 12.48 5.97
CA HIS A 27 -13.93 13.06 5.76
C HIS A 27 -14.65 12.21 4.71
N PRO A 28 -15.93 11.86 4.91
CA PRO A 28 -16.68 11.12 3.90
C PRO A 28 -16.68 11.88 2.58
N THR A 29 -16.13 11.28 1.54
CA THR A 29 -16.07 11.89 0.20
C THR A 29 -17.32 11.61 -0.63
N GLY A 30 -18.13 10.62 -0.23
CA GLY A 30 -19.23 10.08 -1.03
C GLY A 30 -18.77 9.17 -2.17
N ASP A 31 -17.46 8.97 -2.34
CA ASP A 31 -16.87 8.08 -3.33
C ASP A 31 -16.68 6.67 -2.75
N GLU A 32 -17.19 5.67 -3.47
CA GLU A 32 -17.13 4.26 -3.11
C GLU A 32 -15.69 3.79 -2.90
N ALA A 33 -14.76 4.20 -3.78
CA ALA A 33 -13.36 3.77 -3.67
C ALA A 33 -12.72 4.26 -2.35
N HIS A 34 -13.05 5.47 -1.90
CA HIS A 34 -12.58 6.01 -0.63
C HIS A 34 -13.22 5.31 0.57
N ALA A 35 -14.50 4.96 0.49
CA ALA A 35 -15.18 4.22 1.55
C ALA A 35 -14.60 2.81 1.73
N VAL A 36 -14.35 2.10 0.62
CA VAL A 36 -13.70 0.78 0.64
C VAL A 36 -12.25 0.90 1.14
N ALA A 37 -11.52 1.95 0.76
CA ALA A 37 -10.17 2.18 1.26
C ALA A 37 -10.14 2.46 2.78
N GLU A 38 -11.12 3.19 3.31
CA GLU A 38 -11.28 3.40 4.75
C GLU A 38 -11.56 2.08 5.49
N ALA A 39 -12.42 1.23 4.91
CA ALA A 39 -12.68 -0.11 5.43
C ALA A 39 -11.42 -0.97 5.41
N ALA A 40 -10.61 -0.92 4.35
CA ALA A 40 -9.35 -1.65 4.23
C ALA A 40 -8.33 -1.20 5.29
N ARG A 41 -8.18 0.12 5.49
CA ARG A 41 -7.34 0.68 6.57
C ARG A 41 -7.80 0.17 7.94
N SER A 42 -9.11 0.25 8.20
CA SER A 42 -9.67 -0.15 9.50
C SER A 42 -9.50 -1.64 9.74
N LEU A 43 -9.70 -2.46 8.70
CA LEU A 43 -9.47 -3.89 8.74
C LEU A 43 -8.00 -4.19 9.05
N ALA A 44 -7.05 -3.53 8.37
CA ALA A 44 -5.63 -3.72 8.59
C ALA A 44 -5.24 -3.47 10.06
N SER A 45 -5.73 -2.39 10.68
CA SER A 45 -5.51 -2.13 12.11
C SER A 45 -6.14 -3.21 12.99
N ASN A 46 -7.39 -3.59 12.73
CA ASN A 46 -8.14 -4.55 13.56
C ASN A 46 -7.56 -5.96 13.52
N VAL A 47 -7.10 -6.39 12.35
CA VAL A 47 -6.48 -7.70 12.17
C VAL A 47 -4.97 -7.62 12.36
N GLY A 48 -4.40 -6.55 12.92
CA GLY A 48 -2.96 -6.42 13.12
C GLY A 48 -2.14 -6.81 11.89
N ALA A 49 -2.57 -6.35 10.72
CA ALA A 49 -1.86 -6.58 9.47
C ALA A 49 -0.56 -5.77 9.47
N ARG A 50 0.50 -6.37 8.94
CA ARG A 50 1.81 -5.75 8.79
C ARG A 50 1.79 -4.65 7.73
N ALA A 51 0.97 -4.82 6.69
CA ALA A 51 0.91 -3.91 5.56
C ALA A 51 -0.42 -3.99 4.80
N LEU A 52 -0.65 -2.98 3.94
CA LEU A 52 -1.61 -3.02 2.85
C LEU A 52 -0.89 -3.39 1.55
N LEU A 53 -1.54 -4.13 0.67
CA LEU A 53 -1.05 -4.49 -0.66
C LEU A 53 -2.09 -4.12 -1.70
N CYS A 54 -1.70 -3.49 -2.80
CA CYS A 54 -2.61 -3.25 -3.91
C CYS A 54 -1.93 -3.42 -5.27
N PHE A 55 -2.62 -4.03 -6.21
CA PHE A 55 -2.24 -4.01 -7.62
C PHE A 55 -2.84 -2.78 -8.30
N THR A 56 -2.02 -1.95 -8.92
CA THR A 56 -2.42 -0.60 -9.34
C THR A 56 -1.71 -0.14 -10.62
N PRO A 57 -2.24 -0.51 -11.80
CA PRO A 57 -1.64 -0.13 -13.08
C PRO A 57 -1.49 1.38 -13.27
N SER A 58 -2.52 2.16 -12.94
CA SER A 58 -2.53 3.63 -13.06
C SER A 58 -2.07 4.37 -11.80
N GLY A 59 -1.89 3.67 -10.68
CA GLY A 59 -1.60 4.24 -9.38
C GLY A 59 -2.83 4.70 -8.57
N ALA A 60 -4.03 4.75 -9.15
CA ALA A 60 -5.22 5.30 -8.49
C ALA A 60 -5.52 4.65 -7.13
N ARG A 61 -5.49 3.31 -7.04
CA ARG A 61 -5.78 2.57 -5.80
C ARG A 61 -4.81 2.88 -4.67
N ALA A 62 -3.51 2.94 -4.98
CA ALA A 62 -2.48 3.31 -4.02
C ALA A 62 -2.66 4.73 -3.49
N ARG A 63 -3.08 5.68 -4.35
CA ARG A 63 -3.37 7.06 -3.95
C ARG A 63 -4.59 7.13 -3.04
N THR A 64 -5.64 6.37 -3.35
CA THR A 64 -6.84 6.28 -2.51
C THR A 64 -6.50 5.70 -1.13
N LEU A 65 -5.71 4.63 -1.04
CA LEU A 65 -5.22 4.09 0.23
C LEU A 65 -4.34 5.10 0.99
N SER A 66 -3.42 5.77 0.29
CA SER A 66 -2.53 6.78 0.86
C SER A 66 -3.30 7.94 1.49
N HIS A 67 -4.41 8.36 0.87
CA HIS A 67 -5.31 9.37 1.43
C HIS A 67 -5.88 8.96 2.79
N GLN A 68 -6.11 7.67 3.03
CA GLN A 68 -6.61 7.18 4.31
C GLN A 68 -5.53 7.17 5.41
N ARG A 69 -4.27 7.41 5.03
CA ARG A 69 -3.12 7.53 5.94
C ARG A 69 -3.01 6.34 6.92
N PRO A 70 -2.87 5.11 6.42
CA PRO A 70 -2.72 3.92 7.26
C PRO A 70 -1.45 4.00 8.12
N ASP A 71 -1.46 3.27 9.24
CA ASP A 71 -0.31 3.21 10.17
C ASP A 71 0.83 2.34 9.61
N GLY A 72 0.51 1.35 8.77
CA GLY A 72 1.46 0.47 8.10
C GLY A 72 1.74 0.89 6.65
N PRO A 73 2.80 0.34 6.02
CA PRO A 73 3.13 0.63 4.64
C PRO A 73 2.06 0.11 3.66
N ILE A 74 1.96 0.78 2.52
CA ILE A 74 1.17 0.39 1.36
C ILE A 74 2.13 -0.11 0.28
N PHE A 75 2.17 -1.42 0.06
CA PHE A 75 2.90 -2.00 -1.05
C PHE A 75 2.07 -1.90 -2.34
N ALA A 76 2.52 -1.05 -3.26
CA ALA A 76 1.83 -0.78 -4.51
C ALA A 76 2.49 -1.53 -5.67
N ILE A 77 1.88 -2.63 -6.09
CA ILE A 77 2.38 -3.45 -7.20
C ILE A 77 1.99 -2.80 -8.53
N THR A 78 2.98 -2.49 -9.36
CA THR A 78 2.77 -1.96 -10.71
C THR A 78 3.90 -2.37 -11.65
N ALA A 79 3.56 -2.59 -12.92
CA ALA A 79 4.52 -2.86 -13.99
C ALA A 79 5.05 -1.56 -14.65
N ASP A 80 4.35 -0.44 -14.49
CA ASP A 80 4.73 0.84 -15.11
C ASP A 80 5.80 1.58 -14.28
N PRO A 81 7.02 1.79 -14.81
CA PRO A 81 8.09 2.52 -14.11
C PRO A 81 7.75 3.98 -13.78
N ALA A 82 6.94 4.64 -14.62
CA ALA A 82 6.53 6.03 -14.40
C ALA A 82 5.56 6.11 -13.23
N VAL A 83 4.58 5.18 -13.17
CA VAL A 83 3.66 5.06 -12.03
C VAL A 83 4.43 4.70 -10.76
N ARG A 84 5.36 3.75 -10.83
CA ARG A 84 6.24 3.39 -9.71
C ARG A 84 6.96 4.60 -9.15
N SER A 85 7.64 5.38 -9.99
CA SER A 85 8.40 6.55 -9.56
C SER A 85 7.50 7.63 -8.95
N GLY A 86 6.32 7.85 -9.55
CA GLY A 86 5.35 8.82 -9.04
C GLY A 86 4.75 8.41 -7.68
N LEU A 87 4.53 7.12 -7.46
CA LEU A 87 3.95 6.60 -6.22
C LEU A 87 4.87 6.73 -5.01
N SER A 88 6.20 6.79 -5.19
CA SER A 88 7.16 7.01 -4.10
C SER A 88 7.00 8.36 -3.38
N LEU A 89 6.23 9.29 -3.96
CA LEU A 89 5.91 10.58 -3.34
C LEU A 89 4.63 10.56 -2.49
N TRP A 90 3.88 9.45 -2.52
CA TRP A 90 2.62 9.31 -1.80
C TRP A 90 2.84 8.75 -0.40
N TYR A 91 2.08 9.28 0.55
CA TYR A 91 2.21 8.92 1.96
C TYR A 91 2.07 7.42 2.19
N GLY A 92 3.08 6.82 2.84
CA GLY A 92 3.10 5.41 3.19
C GLY A 92 3.23 4.45 2.00
N VAL A 93 3.34 4.94 0.77
CA VAL A 93 3.40 4.08 -0.42
C VAL A 93 4.83 3.64 -0.71
N GLN A 94 5.03 2.33 -0.82
CA GLN A 94 6.25 1.67 -1.22
C GLN A 94 5.97 0.87 -2.50
N PRO A 95 6.31 1.41 -3.67
CA PRO A 95 5.93 0.77 -4.91
C PRO A 95 6.86 -0.41 -5.25
N VAL A 96 6.27 -1.51 -5.71
CA VAL A 96 6.94 -2.78 -6.00
C VAL A 96 6.81 -3.05 -7.50
N SER A 97 7.94 -3.34 -8.15
CA SER A 97 7.93 -3.72 -9.56
C SER A 97 7.33 -5.11 -9.74
N ALA A 98 6.41 -5.25 -10.68
CA ALA A 98 5.90 -6.53 -11.14
C ALA A 98 6.09 -6.69 -12.64
N GLU A 99 6.07 -7.94 -13.09
CA GLU A 99 5.85 -8.24 -14.50
C GLU A 99 4.36 -8.08 -14.83
N PRO A 100 4.01 -7.65 -16.06
CA PRO A 100 2.62 -7.63 -16.49
C PRO A 100 2.02 -9.04 -16.35
N SER A 101 0.95 -9.14 -15.57
CA SER A 101 0.18 -10.38 -15.43
C SER A 101 -1.30 -10.08 -15.60
N GLY A 102 -2.02 -10.96 -16.30
CA GLY A 102 -3.46 -10.82 -16.51
C GLY A 102 -4.31 -11.39 -15.37
N ASP A 103 -3.67 -11.94 -14.32
CA ASP A 103 -4.35 -12.61 -13.21
C ASP A 103 -4.03 -11.92 -11.88
N PHE A 104 -5.07 -11.40 -11.22
CA PHE A 104 -4.96 -10.67 -9.95
C PHE A 104 -4.39 -11.55 -8.83
N GLY A 105 -4.79 -12.83 -8.77
CA GLY A 105 -4.33 -13.76 -7.74
C GLY A 105 -2.83 -14.04 -7.85
N ALA A 106 -2.35 -14.28 -9.08
CA ALA A 106 -0.95 -14.46 -9.41
C ALA A 106 -0.14 -13.20 -9.10
N ALA A 107 -0.65 -12.01 -9.44
CA ALA A 107 0.00 -10.74 -9.11
C ALA A 107 0.17 -10.55 -7.60
N VAL A 108 -0.86 -10.87 -6.81
CA VAL A 108 -0.81 -10.82 -5.35
C VAL A 108 0.19 -11.82 -4.81
N HIS A 109 0.18 -13.06 -5.30
CA HIS A 109 1.10 -14.11 -4.86
C HIS A 109 2.57 -13.75 -5.15
N ASP A 110 2.88 -13.35 -6.39
CA ASP A 110 4.23 -12.90 -6.80
C ASP A 110 4.67 -11.67 -5.99
N GLY A 111 3.77 -10.71 -5.77
CA GLY A 111 4.05 -9.54 -4.94
C GLY A 111 4.41 -9.89 -3.50
N LEU A 112 3.66 -10.81 -2.87
CA LEU A 112 3.95 -11.29 -1.52
C LEU A 112 5.30 -12.04 -1.46
N ALA A 113 5.60 -12.89 -2.45
CA ALA A 113 6.87 -13.59 -2.53
C ALA A 113 8.05 -12.60 -2.64
N ARG A 114 7.96 -11.59 -3.52
CA ARG A 114 9.00 -10.54 -3.66
C ARG A 114 9.19 -9.73 -2.38
N LEU A 115 8.11 -9.39 -1.70
CA LEU A 115 8.18 -8.64 -0.43
C LEU A 115 8.80 -9.47 0.69
N ARG A 116 8.54 -10.77 0.71
CA ARG A 116 9.23 -11.70 1.60
C ARG A 116 10.72 -11.79 1.28
N ASP A 117 11.05 -12.03 0.01
CA ASP A 117 12.42 -12.25 -0.42
C ASP A 117 13.31 -10.99 -0.27
N SER A 118 12.70 -9.80 -0.33
CA SER A 118 13.37 -8.52 -0.03
C SER A 118 13.51 -8.21 1.47
N GLY A 119 12.88 -9.01 2.35
CA GLY A 119 12.85 -8.80 3.79
C GLY A 119 11.88 -7.70 4.26
N ALA A 120 11.04 -7.18 3.36
CA ALA A 120 10.02 -6.19 3.72
C ALA A 120 8.86 -6.80 4.52
N LEU A 121 8.59 -8.09 4.30
CA LEU A 121 7.63 -8.90 5.03
C LEU A 121 8.28 -10.22 5.47
N ALA A 122 7.75 -10.82 6.54
CA ALA A 122 8.14 -12.15 7.00
C ALA A 122 7.04 -13.17 6.74
N ALA A 123 7.40 -14.45 6.64
CA ALA A 123 6.42 -15.53 6.61
C ALA A 123 5.52 -15.46 7.85
N GLY A 124 4.21 -15.67 7.66
CA GLY A 124 3.21 -15.52 8.72
C GLY A 124 2.69 -14.09 8.93
N ASP A 125 3.31 -13.06 8.34
CA ASP A 125 2.76 -11.70 8.38
C ASP A 125 1.39 -11.66 7.70
N ARG A 126 0.45 -10.93 8.30
CA ARG A 126 -0.87 -10.66 7.71
C ARG A 126 -0.80 -9.41 6.85
N VAL A 127 -1.42 -9.47 5.68
CA VAL A 127 -1.47 -8.37 4.72
C VAL A 127 -2.91 -8.19 4.26
N VAL A 128 -3.39 -6.95 4.25
CA VAL A 128 -4.69 -6.63 3.66
C VAL A 128 -4.50 -6.27 2.19
N VAL A 129 -5.07 -7.07 1.31
CA VAL A 129 -5.07 -6.87 -0.13
C VAL A 129 -6.27 -5.99 -0.51
N PHE A 130 -6.02 -4.98 -1.34
CA PHE A 130 -7.00 -4.02 -1.84
C PHE A 130 -6.96 -3.98 -3.36
N GLY A 131 -8.08 -4.30 -4.01
CA GLY A 131 -8.13 -4.35 -5.48
C GLY A 131 -9.46 -4.84 -6.04
N SER A 132 -9.42 -5.34 -7.26
CA SER A 132 -10.55 -5.99 -7.92
C SER A 132 -9.99 -7.10 -8.81
N ALA A 133 -10.55 -8.30 -8.69
CA ALA A 133 -10.18 -9.43 -9.53
C ALA A 133 -10.74 -9.27 -10.96
N ASP A 134 -11.91 -8.63 -11.09
CA ASP A 134 -12.61 -8.46 -12.36
C ASP A 134 -12.08 -7.28 -13.19
N GLU A 135 -11.41 -6.33 -12.53
CA GLU A 135 -10.82 -5.14 -13.17
C GLU A 135 -9.31 -5.04 -12.86
N PRO A 136 -8.48 -6.00 -13.31
CA PRO A 136 -7.06 -6.00 -13.01
C PRO A 136 -6.35 -4.78 -13.60
N GLU A 137 -6.75 -4.34 -14.80
CA GLU A 137 -6.17 -3.20 -15.54
C GLU A 137 -6.47 -1.82 -14.92
N GLY A 138 -7.37 -1.76 -13.93
CA GLY A 138 -7.79 -0.54 -13.26
C GLY A 138 -9.31 -0.33 -13.36
N GLY A 139 -9.88 0.43 -12.42
CA GLY A 139 -11.33 0.64 -12.33
C GLY A 139 -11.81 0.78 -10.88
N ALA A 140 -13.05 0.37 -10.64
CA ALA A 140 -13.66 0.31 -9.31
C ALA A 140 -12.90 -0.67 -8.42
N THR A 141 -12.84 -0.37 -7.13
CA THR A 141 -12.22 -1.25 -6.13
C THR A 141 -13.30 -1.84 -5.25
N SER A 142 -13.58 -3.12 -5.44
CA SER A 142 -14.67 -3.84 -4.78
C SER A 142 -14.19 -4.96 -3.84
N LEU A 143 -12.89 -5.24 -3.78
CA LEU A 143 -12.33 -6.34 -3.01
C LEU A 143 -11.34 -5.88 -1.92
N ILE A 144 -11.60 -6.38 -0.71
CA ILE A 144 -10.68 -6.37 0.42
C ILE A 144 -10.51 -7.82 0.88
N ASP A 145 -9.28 -8.29 0.97
CA ASP A 145 -8.97 -9.66 1.35
C ASP A 145 -7.81 -9.69 2.35
N VAL A 146 -7.84 -10.61 3.32
CA VAL A 146 -6.77 -10.77 4.29
C VAL A 146 -5.96 -12.00 3.90
N ARG A 147 -4.69 -11.78 3.57
CA ARG A 147 -3.75 -12.83 3.20
C ARG A 147 -2.67 -12.97 4.27
N THR A 148 -2.11 -14.17 4.35
CA THR A 148 -0.90 -14.44 5.11
C THR A 148 0.23 -14.66 4.13
N VAL A 149 1.39 -14.07 4.42
CA VAL A 149 2.61 -14.28 3.63
C VAL A 149 3.00 -15.77 3.72
N PRO A 150 3.11 -16.46 2.58
CA PRO A 150 3.40 -17.90 2.57
C PRO A 150 4.82 -18.20 3.05
N ASP A 151 4.99 -19.40 3.63
CA ASP A 151 6.31 -19.99 3.86
C ASP A 151 7.06 -20.19 2.53
N ALA A 152 8.39 -20.36 2.63
CA ALA A 152 9.29 -20.54 1.49
C ALA A 152 9.00 -21.83 0.70
#